data_AF-A0AAU6XZA9-F1
#
_entry.id   AF-A0AAU6XZA9-F1
#
_cell.length_a   1.000
_cell.length_b   1.000
_cell.length_c   1.000
_cell.angle_alpha   90.00
_cell.angle_beta   90.00
_cell.angle_gamma   90.00
#
_symmetry.space_group_name_H-M   'P 1'
#
loop_
_entity.id
_entity.type
_entity.pdbx_description
1 polymer ?
#
loop_
_entity_poly.entity_id
_entity_poly.type
_entity_poly.pdbx_seq_one_letter_code
_entity_poly.pdbx_strand_id
1 'polypeptide(L)'
;MKKNPAAAIPKTEFFKVWHRFRIAIDLLVLEKGYEALTAPNLCKLAQLPESTILTYFGSFDILLRMHEHTIMLDQFLKLRSGGENLE
;
A
#
# COMPACT_ATOMS: atom_id res chain seq x y z
N MET A 1 34.35 -10.64 0.37
CA MET A 1 33.26 -10.45 -0.62
C MET A 1 32.07 -9.82 0.08
N LYS A 2 31.75 -8.55 -0.21
CA LYS A 2 30.57 -7.88 0.34
C LYS A 2 29.33 -8.47 -0.37
N LYS A 3 28.45 -9.16 0.35
CA LYS A 3 27.15 -9.56 -0.20
C LYS A 3 26.40 -8.26 -0.53
N ASN A 4 26.08 -8.05 -1.81
CA ASN A 4 25.21 -6.97 -2.25
C ASN A 4 23.80 -7.28 -1.71
N PRO A 5 23.25 -6.53 -0.74
CA PRO A 5 22.06 -6.95 0.01
C PRO A 5 20.74 -6.67 -0.70
N ALA A 6 20.76 -6.15 -1.93
CA ALA A 6 19.59 -6.05 -2.77
C ALA A 6 19.23 -7.43 -3.35
N ALA A 7 18.87 -8.37 -2.48
CA ALA A 7 18.15 -9.55 -2.92
C ALA A 7 16.87 -9.08 -3.59
N ALA A 8 16.63 -9.50 -4.84
CA ALA A 8 15.39 -9.19 -5.54
C ALA A 8 14.22 -9.70 -4.70
N ILE A 9 13.38 -8.78 -4.21
CA ILE A 9 12.22 -9.15 -3.40
C ILE A 9 11.28 -9.99 -4.27
N PRO A 10 10.92 -11.22 -3.86
CA PRO A 10 9.99 -12.04 -4.62
C PRO A 10 8.64 -11.31 -4.81
N LYS A 11 8.08 -11.32 -6.03
CA LYS A 11 6.79 -10.65 -6.32
C LYS A 11 5.68 -11.10 -5.38
N THR A 12 5.64 -12.37 -5.04
CA THR A 12 4.66 -12.95 -4.10
C THR A 12 4.75 -12.35 -2.70
N GLU A 13 5.96 -12.08 -2.22
CA GLU A 13 6.19 -11.43 -0.92
C GLU A 13 5.83 -9.95 -0.97
N PHE A 14 6.12 -9.28 -2.09
CA PHE A 14 5.68 -7.89 -2.30
C PHE A 14 4.16 -7.76 -2.19
N PHE A 15 3.38 -8.62 -2.84
CA PHE A 15 1.91 -8.53 -2.79
C PHE A 15 1.34 -8.77 -1.40
N LYS A 16 1.94 -9.66 -0.59
CA LYS A 16 1.53 -9.88 0.80
C LYS A 16 1.78 -8.65 1.66
N VAL A 17 2.97 -8.06 1.54
CA VAL A 17 3.35 -6.84 2.27
C VAL A 17 2.46 -5.67 1.85
N TRP A 18 2.26 -5.49 0.54
CA TRP A 18 1.36 -4.48 0.00
C TRP A 18 -0.07 -4.63 0.53
N HIS A 19 -0.61 -5.85 0.51
CA HIS A 19 -1.97 -6.12 0.98
C HIS A 19 -2.17 -5.75 2.47
N ARG A 20 -1.19 -6.07 3.32
CA ARG A 20 -1.21 -5.70 4.74
C ARG A 20 -1.20 -4.19 4.94
N PHE A 21 -0.31 -3.49 4.23
CA PHE A 21 -0.27 -2.02 4.30
C PHE A 21 -1.56 -1.40 3.78
N ARG A 22 -2.11 -1.86 2.65
CA ARG A 22 -3.37 -1.34 2.11
C ARG A 22 -4.51 -1.42 3.12
N ILE A 23 -4.74 -2.60 3.71
CA ILE A 23 -5.78 -2.79 4.73
C ILE A 23 -5.54 -1.88 5.94
N ALA A 24 -4.29 -1.76 6.40
CA ALA A 24 -3.96 -0.92 7.53
C ALA A 24 -4.18 0.58 7.23
N ILE A 25 -3.90 1.05 6.01
CA ILE A 25 -4.23 2.41 5.59
C ILE A 25 -5.75 2.62 5.63
N ASP A 26 -6.51 1.73 4.99
CA ASP A 26 -7.98 1.82 4.92
C ASP A 26 -8.60 1.89 6.34
N LEU A 27 -8.17 1.01 7.24
CA LEU A 27 -8.65 0.98 8.62
C LEU A 27 -8.27 2.25 9.39
N LEU A 28 -7.02 2.70 9.28
CA LEU A 28 -6.56 3.85 10.04
C LEU A 28 -7.25 5.14 9.60
N VAL A 29 -7.44 5.32 8.30
CA VAL A 29 -8.18 6.45 7.74
C VAL A 29 -9.66 6.40 8.14
N LEU A 30 -10.28 5.22 8.08
CA LEU A 30 -11.70 5.06 8.43
C LEU A 30 -11.98 5.27 9.92
N GLU A 31 -11.09 4.82 10.80
CA GLU A 31 -11.28 4.90 12.26
C GLU A 31 -10.80 6.22 12.86
N LYS A 32 -9.74 6.81 12.32
CA LYS A 32 -9.01 7.92 12.97
C LYS A 32 -8.67 9.10 12.06
N GLY A 33 -9.13 9.08 10.81
CA GLY A 33 -8.82 10.12 9.84
C GLY A 33 -7.38 10.05 9.29
N TYR A 34 -7.11 10.92 8.32
CA TYR A 34 -5.81 10.99 7.63
C TYR A 34 -4.68 11.47 8.54
N GLU A 35 -4.98 12.26 9.56
CA GLU A 35 -4.03 12.76 10.54
C GLU A 35 -3.35 11.65 11.35
N ALA A 36 -4.00 10.49 11.48
CA ALA A 36 -3.44 9.34 12.16
C ALA A 36 -2.43 8.57 11.29
N LEU A 37 -2.39 8.83 9.98
CA LEU A 37 -1.62 8.11 8.97
C LEU A 37 -0.15 8.49 9.00
N THR A 38 0.56 7.99 10.01
CA THR A 38 2.01 8.10 10.15
C THR A 38 2.68 6.74 9.97
N ALA A 39 3.95 6.72 9.55
CA ALA A 39 4.69 5.46 9.37
C ALA A 39 4.68 4.56 10.61
N PRO A 40 4.90 5.06 11.85
CA PRO A 40 4.82 4.23 13.05
C PRO A 40 3.43 3.64 13.30
N ASN A 41 2.37 4.44 13.17
CA ASN A 41 0.99 3.97 13.38
C ASN A 41 0.60 2.93 12.34
N LEU A 42 0.95 3.18 11.08
CA LEU A 42 0.68 2.27 9.98
C LEU A 42 1.41 0.94 10.16
N CYS A 43 2.71 0.97 10.44
CA CYS A 43 3.51 -0.24 10.66
C CYS A 43 3.05 -1.05 11.87
N LYS A 44 2.66 -0.37 12.96
CA LYS A 44 2.06 -1.00 14.13
C LYS A 44 0.77 -1.75 13.77
N LEU A 45 -0.12 -1.12 13.00
CA LEU A 45 -1.39 -1.72 12.59
C LEU A 45 -1.20 -2.85 11.57
N ALA A 46 -0.28 -2.68 10.62
CA ALA A 46 0.08 -3.70 9.62
C ALA A 46 0.88 -4.88 10.20
N GLN A 47 1.32 -4.79 11.47
CA GLN A 47 2.19 -5.76 12.13
C GLN A 47 3.48 -6.03 11.33
N LEU A 48 4.12 -4.94 10.88
CA LEU A 48 5.35 -4.96 10.09
C LEU A 48 6.37 -3.99 10.66
N PRO A 49 7.68 -4.29 10.61
CA PRO A 49 8.72 -3.33 10.95
C PRO A 49 8.66 -2.06 10.08
N GLU A 50 9.04 -0.91 10.63
CA GLU A 50 9.14 0.34 9.86
C GLU A 50 10.14 0.25 8.69
N SER A 51 11.20 -0.54 8.86
CA SER A 51 12.17 -0.81 7.80
C SER A 51 11.54 -1.46 6.57
N THR A 52 10.41 -2.15 6.72
CA THR A 52 9.67 -2.75 5.60
C THR A 52 9.20 -1.69 4.60
N ILE A 53 8.87 -0.47 5.04
CA ILE A 53 8.51 0.63 4.15
C ILE A 53 9.69 0.96 3.22
N LEU A 54 10.87 1.15 3.79
CA LEU A 54 12.08 1.48 3.03
C LEU A 54 12.50 0.33 2.10
N THR A 55 12.41 -0.91 2.57
CA THR A 55 12.78 -2.09 1.79
C THR A 55 11.88 -2.30 0.57
N TYR A 56 10.57 -2.11 0.70
CA TYR A 56 9.61 -2.45 -0.36
C TYR A 56 9.14 -1.26 -1.21
N PHE A 57 9.14 -0.05 -0.65
CA PHE A 57 8.54 1.14 -1.28
C PHE A 57 9.52 2.31 -1.38
N GLY A 58 10.66 2.28 -0.69
CA GLY A 58 11.67 3.33 -0.70
C GLY A 58 11.34 4.55 0.18
N SER A 59 10.06 4.90 0.36
CA SER A 59 9.62 5.92 1.31
C SER A 59 8.15 5.73 1.70
N PHE A 60 7.75 6.36 2.80
CA PHE A 60 6.35 6.40 3.24
C PHE A 60 5.46 7.10 2.20
N ASP A 61 5.92 8.22 1.63
CA ASP A 61 5.16 8.95 0.61
C ASP A 61 4.92 8.13 -0.67
N ILE A 62 5.89 7.31 -1.09
CA ILE A 62 5.70 6.41 -2.24
C ILE A 62 4.63 5.36 -1.93
N LEU A 63 4.66 4.78 -0.73
CA LEU A 63 3.64 3.82 -0.29
C LEU A 63 2.24 4.47 -0.30
N LEU A 64 2.10 5.72 0.16
CA LEU A 64 0.83 6.44 0.13
C LEU A 64 0.37 6.76 -1.30
N ARG A 65 1.26 7.24 -2.17
CA ARG A 65 0.93 7.48 -3.59
C ARG A 65 0.48 6.20 -4.30
N MET A 66 1.11 5.06 -4.00
CA MET A 66 0.68 3.76 -4.53
C MET A 66 -0.73 3.37 -4.08
N HIS A 67 -1.09 3.71 -2.85
CA HIS A 67 -2.45 3.52 -2.33
C HIS A 67 -3.48 4.39 -3.06
N GLU A 68 -3.22 5.69 -3.19
CA GLU A 68 -4.07 6.62 -3.92
C GLU A 68 -4.29 6.17 -5.37
N HIS A 69 -3.22 5.75 -6.06
CA HIS A 69 -3.32 5.23 -7.43
C HIS A 69 -4.17 3.97 -7.53
N THR A 70 -4.12 3.10 -6.52
CA THR A 70 -4.94 1.88 -6.48
C THR A 70 -6.42 2.21 -6.33
N ILE A 71 -6.76 3.20 -5.48
CA ILE A 71 -8.14 3.70 -5.34
C ILE A 71 -8.63 4.31 -6.65
N MET A 72 -7.82 5.18 -7.28
CA MET A 72 -8.20 5.82 -8.55
C MET A 72 -8.43 4.79 -9.66
N LEU A 73 -7.58 3.76 -9.75
CA LEU A 73 -7.76 2.69 -10.73
C LEU A 73 -9.02 1.87 -10.46
N ASP A 74 -9.30 1.53 -9.20
CA ASP A 74 -10.54 0.81 -8.83
C ASP A 74 -11.80 1.62 -9.18
N GLN A 75 -11.80 2.92 -8.89
CA GLN A 75 -12.88 3.84 -9.29
C GLN A 75 -13.04 3.91 -10.82
N PHE A 76 -11.94 4.04 -11.55
CA PHE A 76 -11.95 4.06 -13.01
C PHE A 76 -12.53 2.75 -13.59
N LEU A 77 -12.11 1.60 -13.07
CA LEU A 77 -12.61 0.30 -13.51
C LEU A 77 -14.10 0.12 -13.23
N LYS A 78 -14.58 0.58 -12.05
CA LYS A 78 -16.01 0.58 -11.70
C LYS A 78 -16.84 1.46 -12.64
N LEU A 79 -16.34 2.63 -13.01
CA LEU A 79 -17.01 3.50 -13.97
C LEU A 79 -17.06 2.87 -15.36
N ARG A 80 -15.98 2.20 -15.78
CA ARG A 80 -15.91 1.51 -17.08
C ARG A 80 -16.88 0.32 -17.15
N SER A 81 -16.97 -0.50 -16.10
CA SER A 81 -17.88 -1.65 -16.07
C SER A 81 -19.35 -1.25 -15.92
N GLY A 82 -19.64 -0.09 -15.33
CA GLY A 82 -21.00 0.47 -15.25
C GLY A 82 -21.52 1.05 -16.57
N GLY A 83 -20.66 1.30 -17.56
CA GLY A 83 -21.00 1.85 -18.87
C GLY A 83 -21.49 0.83 -19.91
N GLU A 84 -21.47 -0.46 -19.62
CA GLU A 84 -21.88 -1.54 -20.56
C GLU A 84 -23.39 -1.87 -20.51
N ASN A 85 -24.21 -1.14 -19.74
CA ASN A 85 -25.66 -1.37 -19.61
C ASN A 85 -26.54 -0.23 -20.16
N LEU A 86 -26.04 0.54 -21.13
CA LEU A 86 -26.80 1.59 -21.83
C LEU A 86 -26.86 1.30 -23.33
N GLU A 87 -27.40 0.16 -23.72
CA GLU A 87 -27.95 -0.10 -25.06
C GLU A 87 -29.28 -0.87 -24.96
#